data_AF-A0A970W968-F1
#
_entry.id   AF-A0A970W968-F1
#
_cell.length_a   1.000
_cell.length_b   1.000
_cell.length_c   1.000
_cell.angle_alpha   90.00
_cell.angle_beta   90.00
_cell.angle_gamma   90.00
#
_symmetry.space_group_name_H-M   'P 1'
#
loop_
_entity.id
_entity.type
_entity.pdbx_description
1 polymer ?
#
loop_
_entity_poly.entity_id
_entity_poly.type
_entity_poly.pdbx_seq_one_letter_code
_entity_poly.pdbx_strand_id
1 'polypeptide(L)'
;MSQFTPIALSRARYYTKGSPVQFVQVELLRIDDTGNIVVTLTFKNINSRPLTAFTAHFVCKDRNGGVIMEDNFTYENLDVAPDEMFGSDDGVFVTDEPLGGIEVSLVSVEYGSQRHSLAQCQAVTLQKLQKLPVDISKRVNMALQKNCAVYIPFNAPDGWVCTCGGFNYNVGRGAQVCTECGTEKKVLFASVRAAVEQSRQPRTQAGGVLPVVDNAQFENKARNTSQMPPQNRT
;
A
#
# COMPACT_ATOMS: atom_id res chain seq x y z
N MET A 1 -14.16 -24.83 -7.69
CA MET A 1 -13.95 -23.36 -7.71
C MET A 1 -12.57 -23.16 -8.29
N SER A 2 -12.47 -22.45 -9.41
CA SER A 2 -11.17 -22.12 -9.98
C SER A 2 -10.42 -21.18 -9.03
N GLN A 3 -9.14 -21.47 -8.80
CA GLN A 3 -8.27 -20.65 -7.97
C GLN A 3 -7.70 -19.50 -8.81
N PHE A 4 -7.54 -18.33 -8.19
CA PHE A 4 -7.00 -17.13 -8.83
C PHE A 4 -5.68 -16.72 -8.18
N THR A 5 -4.67 -16.45 -9.00
CA THR A 5 -3.34 -16.01 -8.55
C THR A 5 -3.06 -14.58 -9.04
N PRO A 6 -2.80 -13.60 -8.14
CA PRO A 6 -2.42 -12.26 -8.56
C PRO A 6 -1.11 -12.23 -9.36
N ILE A 7 -1.13 -11.64 -10.55
CA ILE A 7 0.05 -11.50 -11.42
C ILE A 7 0.58 -10.08 -11.47
N ALA A 8 -0.28 -9.07 -11.34
CA ALA A 8 0.11 -7.68 -11.29
C ALA A 8 -0.95 -6.83 -10.59
N LEU A 9 -0.49 -5.81 -9.87
CA LEU A 9 -1.34 -4.80 -9.25
C LEU A 9 -0.73 -3.43 -9.54
N SER A 10 -1.55 -2.52 -10.07
CA SER A 10 -1.14 -1.16 -10.40
C SER A 10 -2.14 -0.14 -9.88
N ARG A 11 -1.69 0.73 -8.99
CA ARG A 11 -2.48 1.86 -8.49
C ARG A 11 -2.70 2.91 -9.58
N ALA A 12 -3.86 3.55 -9.56
CA ALA A 12 -4.16 4.68 -10.43
C ALA A 12 -3.13 5.80 -10.26
N ARG A 13 -2.71 6.39 -11.39
CA ARG A 13 -1.75 7.50 -11.45
C ARG A 13 -2.42 8.84 -11.70
N TYR A 14 -3.72 8.93 -11.48
CA TYR A 14 -4.51 10.14 -11.61
C TYR A 14 -5.71 10.07 -10.66
N TYR A 15 -6.37 11.21 -10.46
CA TYR A 15 -7.71 11.27 -9.88
C TYR A 15 -8.62 12.06 -10.82
N THR A 16 -9.92 11.87 -10.70
CA THR A 16 -10.89 12.56 -11.56
C THR A 16 -11.55 13.68 -10.77
N LYS A 17 -11.11 14.93 -10.99
CA LYS A 17 -11.62 16.12 -10.30
C LYS A 17 -13.12 16.29 -10.58
N GLY A 18 -13.90 16.50 -9.51
CA GLY A 18 -15.35 16.63 -9.58
C GLY A 18 -16.13 15.31 -9.63
N SER A 19 -15.44 14.18 -9.78
CA SER A 19 -16.09 12.86 -9.76
C SER A 19 -16.45 12.45 -8.32
N PRO A 20 -17.64 11.88 -8.09
CA PRO A 20 -18.00 11.22 -6.83
C PRO A 20 -17.42 9.80 -6.72
N VAL A 21 -16.73 9.31 -7.75
CA VAL A 21 -16.04 8.02 -7.79
C VAL A 21 -14.56 8.24 -8.06
N GLN A 22 -13.72 7.55 -7.30
CA GLN A 22 -12.27 7.52 -7.50
C GLN A 22 -11.87 6.16 -8.09
N PHE A 23 -11.10 6.17 -9.18
CA PHE A 23 -10.41 4.96 -9.64
C PHE A 23 -9.19 4.69 -8.75
N VAL A 24 -9.06 3.46 -8.25
CA VAL A 24 -8.07 3.09 -7.23
C VAL A 24 -6.94 2.29 -7.84
N GLN A 25 -7.25 1.20 -8.54
CA GLN A 25 -6.24 0.28 -9.08
C GLN A 25 -6.81 -0.66 -10.14
N VAL A 26 -5.89 -1.23 -10.91
CA VAL A 26 -6.09 -2.45 -11.71
C VAL A 26 -5.42 -3.60 -10.99
N GLU A 27 -6.08 -4.75 -10.96
CA GLU A 27 -5.45 -6.03 -10.63
C GLU A 27 -5.62 -7.01 -11.80
N LEU A 28 -4.56 -7.75 -12.08
CA LEU A 28 -4.55 -8.84 -13.03
C LEU A 28 -4.42 -10.14 -12.25
N LEU A 29 -5.36 -11.05 -12.47
CA LEU A 29 -5.44 -12.35 -11.82
C LEU A 29 -5.30 -13.44 -12.86
N ARG A 30 -4.47 -14.46 -12.62
CA ARG A 30 -4.44 -15.67 -13.44
C ARG A 30 -5.45 -16.67 -12.91
N ILE A 31 -6.26 -17.25 -13.79
CA ILE A 31 -7.08 -18.42 -13.48
C ILE A 31 -6.17 -19.65 -13.52
N ASP A 32 -6.02 -20.37 -12.41
CA ASP A 32 -5.04 -21.46 -12.31
C ASP A 32 -5.37 -22.64 -13.24
N ASP A 33 -6.66 -22.90 -13.49
CA ASP A 33 -7.12 -24.03 -14.32
C ASP A 33 -6.86 -23.81 -15.82
N THR A 34 -7.00 -22.57 -16.30
CA THR A 34 -6.93 -22.24 -17.75
C THR A 34 -5.66 -21.46 -18.12
N GLY A 35 -5.00 -20.83 -17.15
CA GLY A 35 -3.92 -19.89 -17.37
C GLY A 35 -4.35 -18.51 -17.87
N ASN A 36 -5.65 -18.31 -18.14
CA ASN A 36 -6.19 -17.04 -18.61
C ASN A 36 -6.00 -15.94 -17.55
N ILE A 37 -5.91 -14.71 -18.03
CA ILE A 37 -5.82 -13.49 -17.24
C ILE A 37 -7.21 -12.87 -17.12
N VAL A 38 -7.61 -12.55 -15.90
CA VAL A 38 -8.78 -11.73 -15.57
C VAL A 38 -8.31 -10.34 -15.18
N VAL A 39 -8.95 -9.33 -15.74
CA VAL A 39 -8.77 -7.92 -15.36
C VAL A 39 -9.86 -7.54 -14.38
N THR A 40 -9.49 -7.00 -13.21
CA THR A 40 -10.43 -6.37 -12.27
C THR A 40 -10.06 -4.91 -12.06
N LEU A 41 -11.07 -4.07 -11.83
CA LEU A 41 -10.91 -2.63 -11.67
C LEU A 41 -11.51 -2.23 -10.32
N THR A 42 -10.68 -1.67 -9.43
CA THR A 42 -11.18 -1.22 -8.13
C THR A 42 -11.47 0.27 -8.16
N PHE A 43 -12.64 0.63 -7.67
CA PHE A 43 -13.09 2.00 -7.49
C PHE A 43 -13.41 2.27 -6.01
N LYS A 44 -13.57 3.54 -5.67
CA LYS A 44 -13.96 3.98 -4.34
C LYS A 44 -15.07 5.01 -4.42
N ASN A 45 -16.12 4.81 -3.63
CA ASN A 45 -17.15 5.82 -3.45
C ASN A 45 -16.58 6.98 -2.63
N ILE A 46 -16.43 8.15 -3.25
CA ILE A 46 -16.04 9.39 -2.56
C ILE A 46 -17.21 10.39 -2.49
N ASN A 47 -18.42 9.94 -2.80
CA ASN A 47 -19.64 10.66 -2.55
C ASN A 47 -20.02 10.61 -1.07
N SER A 48 -20.92 11.49 -0.66
CA SER A 48 -21.57 11.45 0.66
C SER A 48 -22.77 10.49 0.72
N ARG A 49 -23.17 9.93 -0.42
CA ARG A 49 -24.32 9.03 -0.55
C ARG A 49 -23.88 7.67 -1.09
N PRO A 50 -24.60 6.59 -0.77
CA PRO A 50 -24.40 5.30 -1.42
C PRO A 50 -24.59 5.39 -2.94
N LEU A 51 -23.81 4.61 -3.68
CA LEU A 51 -23.93 4.47 -5.13
C LEU A 51 -24.77 3.24 -5.46
N THR A 52 -25.64 3.35 -6.46
CA THR A 52 -26.52 2.27 -6.92
C THR A 52 -26.11 1.68 -8.26
N ALA A 53 -25.38 2.44 -9.08
CA ALA A 53 -24.75 1.95 -10.30
C ALA A 53 -23.52 2.79 -10.66
N PHE A 54 -22.60 2.21 -11.41
CA PHE A 54 -21.43 2.91 -11.93
C PHE A 54 -20.98 2.29 -13.26
N THR A 55 -20.62 3.13 -14.23
CA THR A 55 -20.09 2.69 -15.53
C THR A 55 -18.67 3.24 -15.71
N ALA A 56 -17.74 2.34 -16.01
CA ALA A 56 -16.38 2.68 -16.44
C ALA A 56 -16.16 2.24 -17.89
N HIS A 57 -15.38 3.04 -18.61
CA HIS A 57 -14.82 2.68 -19.91
C HIS A 57 -13.40 2.19 -19.69
N PHE A 58 -13.01 1.09 -20.33
CA PHE A 58 -11.66 0.57 -20.24
C PHE A 58 -11.10 0.20 -21.62
N VAL A 59 -9.78 0.37 -21.77
CA VAL A 59 -9.03 -0.04 -22.97
C VAL A 59 -7.87 -0.92 -22.53
N CYS A 60 -7.90 -2.18 -22.90
CA CYS A 60 -6.81 -3.14 -22.70
C CYS A 60 -5.90 -3.14 -23.93
N LYS A 61 -4.60 -2.98 -23.70
CA LYS A 61 -3.57 -2.91 -24.75
C LYS A 61 -2.58 -4.05 -24.61
N ASP A 62 -2.05 -4.51 -25.74
CA ASP A 62 -0.92 -5.45 -25.79
C ASP A 62 0.40 -4.76 -25.37
N ARG A 63 1.51 -5.51 -25.40
CA ARG A 63 2.85 -4.97 -25.06
C ARG A 63 3.38 -3.93 -26.04
N ASN A 64 2.80 -3.86 -27.24
CA ASN A 64 3.17 -2.91 -28.29
C ASN A 64 2.25 -1.66 -28.30
N GLY A 65 1.23 -1.63 -27.43
CA GLY A 65 0.24 -0.56 -27.34
C GLY A 65 -0.97 -0.72 -28.27
N GLY A 66 -1.10 -1.84 -28.98
CA GLY A 66 -2.27 -2.16 -29.79
C GLY A 66 -3.48 -2.50 -28.91
N VAL A 67 -4.67 -2.07 -29.30
CA VAL A 67 -5.91 -2.34 -28.55
C VAL A 67 -6.33 -3.79 -28.74
N ILE A 68 -6.47 -4.52 -27.63
CA ILE A 68 -7.00 -5.90 -27.60
C ILE A 68 -8.50 -5.86 -27.30
N MET A 69 -8.92 -5.00 -26.37
CA MET A 69 -10.31 -4.84 -25.95
C MET A 69 -10.57 -3.39 -25.57
N GLU A 70 -11.74 -2.88 -25.95
CA GLU A 70 -12.26 -1.57 -25.57
C GLU A 70 -13.75 -1.69 -25.35
N ASP A 71 -14.22 -1.45 -24.13
CA ASP A 71 -15.64 -1.58 -23.79
C ASP A 71 -16.01 -0.74 -22.55
N ASN A 72 -17.33 -0.63 -22.31
CA ASN A 72 -17.89 -0.14 -21.07
C ASN A 72 -18.31 -1.32 -20.18
N PHE A 73 -17.92 -1.26 -18.91
CA PHE A 73 -18.42 -2.16 -17.88
C PHE A 73 -19.33 -1.39 -16.92
N THR A 74 -20.55 -1.88 -16.71
CA THR A 74 -21.51 -1.30 -15.77
C THR A 74 -21.67 -2.21 -14.56
N TYR A 75 -21.34 -1.67 -13.40
CA TYR A 75 -21.65 -2.23 -12.10
C TYR A 75 -23.08 -1.80 -11.73
N GLU A 76 -24.01 -2.74 -11.69
CA GLU A 76 -25.43 -2.51 -11.37
C GLU A 76 -25.77 -3.06 -9.98
N ASN A 77 -26.90 -2.63 -9.41
CA ASN A 77 -27.41 -3.09 -8.11
C ASN A 77 -26.39 -2.92 -6.97
N LEU A 78 -25.62 -1.84 -7.00
CA LEU A 78 -24.66 -1.51 -5.96
C LEU A 78 -25.37 -1.03 -4.69
N ASP A 79 -24.76 -1.30 -3.53
CA ASP A 79 -25.04 -0.66 -2.24
C ASP A 79 -23.72 -0.23 -1.60
N VAL A 80 -22.96 0.60 -2.31
CA VAL A 80 -21.59 0.96 -1.91
C VAL A 80 -21.63 2.23 -1.07
N ALA A 81 -21.35 2.12 0.22
CA ALA A 81 -21.35 3.21 1.19
C ALA A 81 -20.23 4.24 0.92
N PRO A 82 -20.33 5.46 1.50
CA PRO A 82 -19.23 6.43 1.45
C PRO A 82 -17.90 5.83 1.93
N ASP A 83 -16.84 6.10 1.19
CA ASP A 83 -15.47 5.61 1.38
C ASP A 83 -15.26 4.09 1.22
N GLU A 84 -16.29 3.34 0.84
CA GLU A 84 -16.17 1.93 0.48
C GLU A 84 -15.55 1.74 -0.91
N MET A 85 -14.78 0.66 -1.05
CA MET A 85 -14.21 0.22 -2.32
C MET A 85 -15.05 -0.89 -2.94
N PHE A 86 -15.08 -0.95 -4.27
CA PHE A 86 -15.88 -1.93 -5.01
C PHE A 86 -15.21 -2.30 -6.34
N GLY A 87 -15.66 -3.42 -6.94
CA GLY A 87 -15.26 -3.89 -8.28
C GLY A 87 -13.99 -4.75 -8.33
N SER A 88 -13.34 -5.01 -7.18
CA SER A 88 -12.15 -5.89 -7.13
C SER A 88 -12.47 -7.37 -7.40
N ASP A 89 -13.72 -7.76 -7.20
CA ASP A 89 -14.26 -9.11 -7.37
C ASP A 89 -14.97 -9.33 -8.71
N ASP A 90 -15.12 -8.28 -9.52
CA ASP A 90 -15.75 -8.33 -10.83
C ASP A 90 -14.69 -8.34 -11.95
N GLY A 91 -14.65 -9.43 -12.72
CA GLY A 91 -13.82 -9.52 -13.92
C GLY A 91 -14.43 -8.73 -15.08
N VAL A 92 -13.79 -7.64 -15.50
CA VAL A 92 -14.27 -6.81 -16.63
C VAL A 92 -13.83 -7.34 -17.99
N PHE A 93 -12.76 -8.14 -18.01
CA PHE A 93 -12.22 -8.75 -19.22
C PHE A 93 -11.43 -10.02 -18.89
N VAL A 94 -11.56 -11.06 -19.71
CA VAL A 94 -10.79 -12.30 -19.61
C VAL A 94 -10.08 -12.55 -20.93
N THR A 95 -8.77 -12.85 -20.87
CA THR A 95 -7.94 -13.06 -22.05
C THR A 95 -6.84 -14.08 -21.79
N ASP A 96 -6.46 -14.83 -22.83
CA ASP A 96 -5.26 -15.67 -22.87
C ASP A 96 -4.02 -14.91 -23.40
N GLU A 97 -4.20 -13.66 -23.85
CA GLU A 97 -3.13 -12.80 -24.35
C GLU A 97 -2.48 -11.96 -23.24
N PRO A 98 -1.15 -11.74 -23.29
CA PRO A 98 -0.46 -10.91 -22.31
C PRO A 98 -0.77 -9.42 -22.51
N LEU A 99 -1.27 -8.77 -21.46
CA LEU A 99 -1.54 -7.32 -21.46
C LEU A 99 -0.27 -6.49 -21.22
N GLY A 100 -0.16 -5.36 -21.91
CA GLY A 100 0.89 -4.35 -21.74
C GLY A 100 0.42 -3.08 -21.02
N GLY A 101 -0.86 -2.76 -21.07
CA GLY A 101 -1.42 -1.60 -20.38
C GLY A 101 -2.94 -1.60 -20.34
N ILE A 102 -3.50 -0.92 -19.34
CA ILE A 102 -4.94 -0.72 -19.22
C ILE A 102 -5.19 0.75 -18.94
N GLU A 103 -6.05 1.36 -19.75
CA GLU A 103 -6.53 2.72 -19.57
C GLU A 103 -7.98 2.66 -19.08
N VAL A 104 -8.34 3.54 -18.15
CA VAL A 104 -9.67 3.59 -17.55
C VAL A 104 -10.17 5.02 -17.57
N SER A 105 -11.44 5.21 -17.92
CA SER A 105 -12.17 6.48 -17.84
C SER A 105 -13.51 6.28 -17.15
N LEU A 106 -13.97 7.28 -16.41
CA LEU A 106 -15.25 7.21 -15.69
C LEU A 106 -16.37 7.76 -16.57
N VAL A 107 -17.46 7.01 -16.73
CA VAL A 107 -18.52 7.36 -17.70
C VAL A 107 -19.73 7.95 -17.00
N SER A 108 -20.30 7.22 -16.04
CA SER A 108 -21.49 7.66 -15.32
C SER A 108 -21.60 6.97 -13.97
N VAL A 109 -22.39 7.55 -13.08
CA VAL A 109 -22.67 7.04 -11.74
C VAL A 109 -24.12 7.30 -11.40
N GLU A 110 -24.72 6.43 -10.59
CA GLU A 110 -26.03 6.62 -10.04
C GLU A 110 -25.97 6.69 -8.52
N TYR A 111 -26.65 7.68 -7.94
CA TYR A 111 -26.87 7.82 -6.50
C TYR A 111 -28.15 8.62 -6.27
N GLY A 112 -28.89 8.32 -5.18
CA GLY A 112 -30.15 9.00 -4.89
C GLY A 112 -31.17 8.91 -6.04
N SER A 113 -31.19 7.78 -6.75
CA SER A 113 -32.08 7.50 -7.89
C SER A 113 -31.89 8.43 -9.11
N GLN A 114 -30.73 9.09 -9.23
CA GLN A 114 -30.37 9.89 -10.39
C GLN A 114 -29.06 9.43 -11.00
N ARG A 115 -29.03 9.33 -12.33
CA ARG A 115 -27.82 9.06 -13.11
C ARG A 115 -27.12 10.37 -13.46
N HIS A 116 -25.83 10.43 -13.20
CA HIS A 116 -24.97 11.58 -13.46
C HIS A 116 -23.88 11.18 -14.46
N SER A 117 -23.68 12.02 -15.49
CA SER A 117 -22.56 11.87 -16.42
C SER A 117 -21.26 12.34 -15.76
N LEU A 118 -20.17 11.61 -16.01
CA LEU A 118 -18.82 11.95 -15.54
C LEU A 118 -17.92 12.45 -16.68
N ALA A 119 -18.45 12.58 -17.91
CA ALA A 119 -17.67 12.98 -19.09
C ALA A 119 -17.02 14.37 -18.97
N GLN A 120 -17.57 15.25 -18.13
CA GLN A 120 -17.02 16.58 -17.86
C GLN A 120 -16.02 16.61 -16.70
N CYS A 121 -15.85 15.50 -15.97
CA CYS A 121 -14.90 15.43 -14.86
C CYS A 121 -13.48 15.30 -15.40
N GLN A 122 -12.56 16.14 -14.91
CA GLN A 122 -11.21 16.21 -15.45
C GLN A 122 -10.28 15.20 -14.76
N ALA A 123 -9.61 14.35 -15.54
CA ALA A 123 -8.52 13.54 -15.04
C ALA A 123 -7.28 14.41 -14.75
N VAL A 124 -6.73 14.30 -13.54
CA VAL A 124 -5.54 15.03 -13.09
C VAL A 124 -4.47 14.04 -12.68
N THR A 125 -3.35 14.06 -13.39
CA THR A 125 -2.21 13.17 -13.15
C THR A 125 -1.58 13.40 -11.77
N LEU A 126 -1.32 12.30 -11.06
CA LEU A 126 -0.56 12.25 -9.83
C LEU A 126 0.92 11.96 -10.13
N GLN A 127 1.79 12.46 -9.24
CA GLN A 127 3.19 12.07 -9.25
C GLN A 127 3.32 10.55 -9.09
N LYS A 128 4.32 9.96 -9.74
CA LYS A 128 4.59 8.51 -9.62
C LYS A 128 4.90 8.18 -8.16
N LEU A 129 4.21 7.17 -7.62
CA LEU A 129 4.48 6.67 -6.27
C LEU A 129 5.94 6.19 -6.16
N GLN A 130 6.67 6.76 -5.21
CA GLN A 130 8.02 6.34 -4.87
C GLN A 130 8.00 5.49 -3.60
N LYS A 131 8.72 4.37 -3.58
CA LYS A 131 8.80 3.51 -2.40
C LYS A 131 9.66 4.17 -1.31
N LEU A 132 9.26 4.00 -0.05
CA LEU A 132 10.12 4.30 1.09
C LEU A 132 11.31 3.33 1.10
N PRO A 133 12.51 3.78 1.49
CA PRO A 133 13.59 2.87 1.86
C PRO A 133 13.13 1.91 2.98
N VAL A 134 13.61 0.67 2.95
CA VAL A 134 13.12 -0.41 3.85
C VAL A 134 13.23 -0.04 5.32
N ASP A 135 14.33 0.59 5.72
CA ASP A 135 14.58 1.01 7.10
C ASP A 135 13.67 2.18 7.53
N ILE A 136 13.39 3.11 6.62
CA ILE A 136 12.42 4.20 6.83
C ILE A 136 11.01 3.63 6.97
N SER A 137 10.59 2.74 6.07
CA SER A 137 9.29 2.07 6.12
C SER A 137 9.08 1.36 7.47
N LYS A 138 10.09 0.61 7.95
CA LYS A 138 10.05 -0.04 9.28
C LYS A 138 9.85 0.97 10.42
N ARG A 139 10.62 2.07 10.43
CA ARG A 139 10.48 3.12 11.46
C ARG A 139 9.11 3.79 11.44
N VAL A 140 8.59 4.10 10.24
CA VAL A 140 7.27 4.71 10.07
C VAL A 140 6.16 3.76 10.52
N ASN A 141 6.22 2.49 10.12
CA ASN A 141 5.27 1.46 10.54
C ASN A 141 5.25 1.30 12.07
N MET A 142 6.43 1.26 12.71
CA MET A 142 6.55 1.19 14.17
C MET A 142 5.96 2.44 14.85
N ALA A 143 6.28 3.63 14.37
CA ALA A 143 5.78 4.89 14.94
C ALA A 143 4.25 5.04 14.80
N LEU A 144 3.69 4.57 13.70
CA LEU A 144 2.25 4.64 13.42
C LEU A 144 1.48 3.44 13.98
N GLN A 145 2.17 2.40 14.47
CA GLN A 145 1.58 1.10 14.83
C GLN A 145 0.75 0.51 13.67
N LYS A 146 1.36 0.53 12.47
CA LYS A 146 0.80 0.00 11.22
C LYS A 146 1.80 -0.94 10.55
N ASN A 147 1.36 -1.67 9.52
CA ASN A 147 2.19 -2.53 8.69
C ASN A 147 2.07 -2.20 7.18
N CYS A 148 1.49 -1.05 6.84
CA CYS A 148 1.10 -0.69 5.48
C CYS A 148 1.92 0.47 4.88
N ALA A 149 2.94 1.01 5.57
CA ALA A 149 3.74 2.11 5.03
C ALA A 149 4.73 1.63 3.97
N VAL A 150 4.43 1.89 2.70
CA VAL A 150 5.20 1.44 1.52
C VAL A 150 5.75 2.61 0.70
N TYR A 151 5.01 3.71 0.59
CA TYR A 151 5.31 4.82 -0.31
C TYR A 151 5.64 6.13 0.41
N ILE A 152 6.42 6.99 -0.24
CA ILE A 152 6.69 8.36 0.22
C ILE A 152 5.39 9.16 0.07
N PRO A 153 4.88 9.80 1.14
CA PRO A 153 3.65 10.58 1.05
C PRO A 153 3.92 11.96 0.44
N PHE A 154 2.92 12.52 -0.24
CA PHE A 154 3.02 13.85 -0.83
C PHE A 154 1.67 14.55 -0.92
N ASN A 155 1.69 15.88 -1.00
CA ASN A 155 0.51 16.68 -1.27
C ASN A 155 0.30 16.79 -2.79
N ALA A 156 -0.96 16.70 -3.21
CA ALA A 156 -1.40 17.01 -4.57
C ALA A 156 -2.34 18.24 -4.53
N PRO A 157 -2.68 18.85 -5.68
CA PRO A 157 -3.52 20.06 -5.69
C PRO A 157 -4.85 19.90 -4.95
N ASP A 158 -5.54 18.77 -5.17
CA ASP A 158 -6.88 18.51 -4.63
C ASP A 158 -6.90 17.42 -3.53
N GLY A 159 -5.73 17.03 -2.99
CA GLY A 159 -5.66 15.89 -2.07
C GLY A 159 -4.25 15.56 -1.59
N TRP A 160 -4.05 14.32 -1.14
CA TRP A 160 -2.75 13.84 -0.68
C TRP A 160 -2.64 12.32 -0.79
N VAL A 161 -1.43 11.84 -0.99
CA VAL A 161 -1.11 10.41 -1.02
C VAL A 161 -0.57 9.96 0.32
N CYS A 162 -1.15 8.90 0.85
CA CYS A 162 -0.75 8.23 2.08
C CYS A 162 0.44 7.27 1.84
N THR A 163 1.17 6.93 2.90
CA THR A 163 2.23 5.90 2.84
C THR A 163 1.71 4.52 2.43
N CYS A 164 0.41 4.22 2.57
CA CYS A 164 -0.21 2.99 2.04
C CYS A 164 -0.45 3.03 0.51
N GLY A 165 -0.21 4.18 -0.13
CA GLY A 165 -0.47 4.40 -1.56
C GLY A 165 -1.86 4.96 -1.86
N GLY A 166 -2.75 5.01 -0.85
CA GLY A 166 -4.09 5.56 -1.02
C GLY A 166 -4.06 7.06 -1.27
N PHE A 167 -4.73 7.50 -2.34
CA PHE A 167 -4.96 8.92 -2.59
C PHE A 167 -6.24 9.35 -1.89
N ASN A 168 -6.14 10.42 -1.09
CA ASN A 168 -7.24 10.98 -0.32
C ASN A 168 -7.64 12.32 -0.96
N TYR A 169 -8.79 12.31 -1.64
CA TYR A 169 -9.36 13.48 -2.27
C TYR A 169 -9.99 14.41 -1.21
N ASN A 170 -9.54 15.67 -1.19
CA ASN A 170 -9.85 16.62 -0.12
C ASN A 170 -10.85 17.70 -0.50
N VAL A 171 -11.08 17.97 -1.78
CA VAL A 171 -11.97 19.06 -2.22
C VAL A 171 -13.38 18.83 -1.67
N GLY A 172 -13.89 19.78 -0.89
CA GLY A 172 -15.20 19.72 -0.24
C GLY A 172 -15.32 18.75 0.95
N ARG A 173 -14.30 17.92 1.23
CA ARG A 173 -14.32 16.93 2.33
C ARG A 173 -13.29 17.19 3.42
N GLY A 174 -12.25 17.97 3.11
CA GLY A 174 -11.18 18.29 4.05
C GLY A 174 -10.47 17.05 4.61
N ALA A 175 -10.38 15.94 3.86
CA ALA A 175 -9.96 14.65 4.41
C ALA A 175 -8.57 14.73 5.08
N GLN A 176 -8.57 14.60 6.40
CA GLN A 176 -7.37 14.57 7.24
C GLN A 176 -6.98 13.16 7.65
N VAL A 177 -7.77 12.14 7.33
CA VAL A 177 -7.52 10.75 7.68
C VAL A 177 -7.48 9.94 6.39
N CYS A 178 -6.50 9.04 6.27
CA CYS A 178 -6.47 8.14 5.14
C CYS A 178 -7.61 7.14 5.24
N THR A 179 -8.46 7.08 4.22
CA THR A 179 -9.63 6.20 4.22
C THR A 179 -9.30 4.72 4.04
N GLU A 180 -8.05 4.40 3.66
CA GLU A 180 -7.62 3.01 3.48
C GLU A 180 -6.92 2.43 4.72
N CYS A 181 -6.09 3.22 5.41
CA CYS A 181 -5.32 2.73 6.56
C CYS A 181 -5.68 3.39 7.90
N GLY A 182 -6.54 4.42 7.87
CA GLY A 182 -7.00 5.15 9.04
C GLY A 182 -5.98 6.13 9.64
N THR A 183 -4.83 6.34 9.02
CA THR A 183 -3.80 7.22 9.59
C THR A 183 -4.11 8.69 9.31
N GLU A 184 -4.03 9.53 10.34
CA GLU A 184 -4.13 10.98 10.19
C GLU A 184 -2.95 11.55 9.38
N LYS A 185 -3.26 12.43 8.43
CA LYS A 185 -2.32 13.10 7.53
C LYS A 185 -1.19 13.78 8.30
N LYS A 186 -1.51 14.61 9.29
CA LYS A 186 -0.50 15.39 10.02
C LYS A 186 0.50 14.47 10.73
N VAL A 187 -0.02 13.46 11.42
CA VAL A 187 0.79 12.43 12.12
C VAL A 187 1.66 11.67 11.12
N LEU A 188 1.06 11.20 10.02
CA LEU A 188 1.76 10.46 8.98
C LEU A 188 2.94 11.23 8.38
N PHE A 189 2.73 12.48 7.98
CA PHE A 189 3.80 13.31 7.41
C PHE A 189 4.89 13.61 8.44
N ALA A 190 4.53 13.83 9.70
CA ALA A 190 5.49 14.03 10.78
C ALA A 190 6.33 12.77 11.04
N SER A 191 5.72 11.58 11.08
CA SER A 191 6.41 10.31 11.28
C SER A 191 7.40 10.00 10.17
N VAL A 192 7.04 10.27 8.90
CA VAL A 192 7.97 10.09 7.78
C VAL A 192 9.14 11.06 7.88
N ARG A 193 8.89 12.34 8.18
CA ARG A 193 9.96 13.34 8.35
C ARG A 193 10.94 12.93 9.45
N ALA A 194 10.43 12.58 10.63
CA ALA A 194 11.25 12.16 11.76
C ALA A 194 12.09 10.90 11.42
N ALA A 195 11.50 9.91 10.72
CA ALA A 195 12.22 8.70 10.33
C ALA A 195 13.37 8.96 9.36
N VAL A 196 13.21 9.93 8.44
CA VAL A 196 14.25 10.38 7.50
C VAL A 196 15.33 11.21 8.18
N GLU A 197 14.96 12.07 9.12
CA GLU A 197 15.94 12.83 9.92
C GLU A 197 16.81 11.91 10.77
N GLN A 198 16.22 10.92 11.43
CA GLN A 198 16.94 9.91 12.21
C GLN A 198 17.88 9.07 11.36
N SER A 199 17.55 8.78 10.10
CA SER A 199 18.43 8.00 9.21
C SER A 199 19.66 8.78 8.74
N ARG A 200 19.63 10.11 8.85
CA ARG A 200 20.74 11.00 8.49
C ARG A 200 21.70 11.23 9.66
N GLN A 201 21.28 10.95 10.89
CA GLN A 201 22.15 11.07 12.05
C GLN A 201 23.15 9.90 12.07
N PRO A 202 24.46 10.16 12.25
CA PRO A 202 25.44 9.10 12.41
C PRO A 202 25.05 8.27 13.65
N ARG A 203 25.00 6.94 13.50
CA ARG A 203 24.86 6.04 14.64
C ARG A 203 26.02 6.30 15.59
N THR A 204 25.79 7.04 16.68
CA THR A 204 26.71 7.03 17.82
C THR A 204 26.78 5.59 18.31
N GLN A 205 27.95 4.97 18.15
CA GLN A 205 28.21 3.61 18.58
C GLN A 205 27.94 3.49 20.08
N ALA A 206 26.84 2.85 20.47
CA ALA A 206 26.73 2.25 21.80
C ALA A 206 27.45 0.90 21.76
N GLY A 207 28.77 0.94 21.55
CA GLY A 207 29.67 -0.17 21.82
C GLY A 207 30.20 0.01 23.23
N GLY A 208 29.46 -0.50 24.22
CA GLY A 208 29.94 -0.55 25.59
C GLY A 208 31.23 -1.35 25.63
N VAL A 209 32.33 -0.67 25.95
CA VAL A 209 33.56 -1.33 26.38
C VAL A 209 33.21 -2.00 27.71
N LEU A 210 33.04 -3.32 27.70
CA LEU A 210 33.09 -4.10 28.93
C LEU A 210 34.46 -3.82 29.57
N PRO A 211 34.54 -3.45 30.86
CA PRO A 211 35.84 -3.27 31.50
C PRO A 211 36.57 -4.61 31.47
N VAL A 212 37.77 -4.60 30.89
CA VAL A 212 38.72 -5.69 31.02
C VAL A 212 39.06 -5.78 32.51
N VAL A 213 38.62 -6.84 33.16
CA VAL A 213 39.08 -7.18 34.51
C VAL A 213 40.55 -7.57 34.39
N ASP A 214 41.40 -6.74 34.99
CA ASP A 214 42.84 -6.88 35.03
C ASP A 214 43.19 -8.15 35.81
N ASN A 215 43.63 -9.20 35.11
CA ASN A 215 43.95 -10.49 35.70
C ASN A 215 45.38 -10.46 36.25
N ALA A 216 45.61 -9.65 37.28
CA ALA A 216 46.89 -9.51 37.93
C ALA A 216 46.73 -9.56 39.46
N GLN A 217 46.18 -10.65 40.00
CA GLN A 217 46.23 -10.91 41.45
C GLN A 217 45.95 -12.35 41.94
N PHE A 218 46.12 -13.38 41.10
CA PHE A 218 46.02 -14.79 41.54
C PHE A 218 47.25 -15.63 41.18
N GLU A 219 48.45 -15.12 41.48
CA GLU A 219 49.65 -15.95 41.64
C GLU A 219 50.28 -15.67 43.00
N ASN A 220 49.71 -16.26 44.06
CA ASN A 220 50.43 -16.59 45.31
C ASN A 220 49.50 -17.28 46.32
N LYS A 221 49.07 -18.51 46.05
CA LYS A 221 48.67 -19.48 47.10
C LYS A 221 48.44 -20.90 46.57
N ALA A 222 49.47 -21.48 45.92
CA ALA A 222 49.48 -22.91 45.61
C ALA A 222 50.90 -23.50 45.70
N ARG A 223 51.63 -23.14 46.76
CA ARG A 223 52.82 -23.88 47.22
C ARG A 223 52.89 -23.86 48.73
N ASN A 224 52.09 -24.68 49.38
CA ASN A 224 52.54 -25.51 50.50
C ASN A 224 51.41 -26.40 51.01
N THR A 225 51.80 -27.55 51.54
CA THR A 225 51.04 -28.57 52.29
C THR A 225 50.26 -29.62 51.49
N SER A 226 50.99 -30.61 50.95
CA SER A 226 50.57 -32.01 51.01
C SER A 226 51.56 -32.77 51.90
N GLN A 227 51.23 -32.93 53.18
CA GLN A 227 51.74 -34.02 54.03
C GLN A 227 50.59 -35.01 54.19
N MET A 228 50.77 -36.24 53.70
CA MET A 228 49.94 -37.40 54.07
C MET A 228 50.25 -37.83 55.51
N PRO A 229 49.27 -38.35 56.26
CA PRO A 229 49.27 -39.80 56.56
C PRO A 229 47.85 -40.39 56.82
N PRO A 230 47.70 -41.65 57.26
CA PRO A 230 48.22 -42.91 56.73
C PRO A 230 47.07 -43.83 56.26
N GLN A 231 47.41 -44.82 55.43
CA GLN A 231 46.54 -45.96 55.13
C GLN A 231 46.63 -47.01 56.25
N ASN A 232 45.51 -47.60 56.65
CA ASN A 232 45.51 -48.91 57.28
C ASN A 232 44.21 -49.71 57.06
N ARG A 233 44.40 -50.90 56.47
CA ARG A 233 43.66 -52.19 56.57
C ARG A 233 42.22 -52.23 56.02
N THR A 234 41.91 -53.18 55.13
CA THR A 234 42.02 -54.64 55.33
C THR A 234 42.43 -55.34 54.04
#